data_AF-A0A6P3VRI1-F1
#
_entry.id   AF-A0A6P3VRI1-F1
#
_cell.length_a   1.000
_cell.length_b   1.000
_cell.length_c   1.000
_cell.angle_alpha   90.00
_cell.angle_beta   90.00
_cell.angle_gamma   90.00
#
_symmetry.space_group_name_H-M   'P 1'
#
loop_
_entity.id
_entity.type
_entity.pdbx_description
1 polymer ?
#
loop_
_entity_poly.entity_id
_entity_poly.type
_entity_poly.pdbx_seq_one_letter_code
_entity_poly.pdbx_strand_id
1 'polypeptide(L)'
;MYKQLMTFQQVSRRMLSTTANKQVMNRVPQKQKMFQEDNGIPIHLKGGATDAILYRTTMALTIMGTAYVIYELVNAALPKKK
;
A
#
# COMPACT_ATOMS: atom_id res chain seq x y z
N MET A 1 42.72 20.55 -35.29
CA MET A 1 42.60 20.85 -33.85
C MET A 1 41.15 20.96 -33.35
N TYR A 2 40.25 21.61 -34.09
CA TYR A 2 38.83 21.77 -33.71
C TYR A 2 38.03 20.46 -33.53
N LYS A 3 38.33 19.41 -34.30
CA LYS A 3 37.64 18.11 -34.20
C LYS A 3 37.87 17.42 -32.84
N GLN A 4 39.07 17.55 -32.28
CA GLN A 4 39.45 16.97 -30.99
C GLN A 4 38.72 17.64 -29.82
N LEU A 5 38.49 18.95 -29.92
CA LEU A 5 37.69 19.74 -28.97
C LEU A 5 36.22 19.34 -29.00
N MET A 6 35.65 19.16 -30.20
CA MET A 6 34.25 18.71 -30.35
C MET A 6 34.05 17.29 -29.84
N THR A 7 34.99 16.36 -30.08
CA THR A 7 34.93 15.00 -29.52
C THR A 7 35.02 15.02 -27.99
N PHE A 8 35.85 15.88 -27.41
CA PHE A 8 35.94 16.01 -25.95
C PHE A 8 34.65 16.59 -25.35
N GLN A 9 34.05 17.59 -25.99
CA GLN A 9 32.74 18.13 -25.61
C GLN A 9 31.61 17.11 -25.76
N GLN A 10 31.68 16.22 -26.76
CA GLN A 10 30.68 15.18 -26.96
C GLN A 10 30.81 14.04 -25.94
N VAL A 11 32.04 13.70 -25.53
CA VAL A 11 32.31 12.74 -24.45
C VAL A 11 31.89 13.32 -23.09
N SER A 12 32.16 14.61 -22.82
CA SER A 12 31.74 15.25 -21.57
C SER A 12 30.21 15.40 -21.46
N ARG A 13 29.51 15.68 -22.57
CA ARG A 13 28.04 15.71 -22.62
C ARG A 13 27.39 14.34 -22.41
N ARG A 14 28.05 13.23 -22.78
CA ARG A 14 27.53 11.87 -22.54
C ARG A 14 27.54 11.47 -21.06
N MET A 15 28.39 12.07 -20.22
CA MET A 15 28.48 11.69 -18.80
C MET A 15 27.44 12.38 -17.89
N LEU A 16 26.71 13.40 -18.38
CA LEU A 16 25.73 14.15 -17.59
C LEU A 16 24.27 13.73 -17.83
N SER A 17 24.04 12.60 -18.51
CA SER A 17 22.72 11.95 -18.60
C SER A 17 22.69 10.65 -17.80
N THR A 18 23.22 10.70 -16.58
CA THR A 18 22.70 9.85 -15.51
C THR A 18 21.36 10.47 -15.13
N THR A 19 20.30 10.15 -15.88
CA THR A 19 18.97 10.17 -15.28
C THR A 19 19.10 9.21 -14.12
N ALA A 20 19.12 9.76 -12.90
CA ALA A 20 18.96 9.01 -11.67
C ALA A 20 17.53 8.45 -11.67
N ASN A 21 17.23 7.57 -12.63
CA ASN A 21 16.06 6.74 -12.59
C ASN A 21 16.32 5.79 -11.43
N LYS A 22 15.77 6.12 -10.26
CA LYS A 22 15.14 5.07 -9.46
C LYS A 22 14.09 4.43 -10.36
N GLN A 23 14.55 3.55 -11.24
CA GLN A 23 13.75 2.85 -12.21
C GLN A 23 12.95 1.87 -11.37
N VAL A 24 11.78 2.29 -10.89
CA VAL A 24 10.83 1.39 -10.25
C VAL A 24 10.53 0.33 -11.31
N MET A 25 11.18 -0.81 -11.18
CA MET A 25 11.02 -1.90 -12.13
C MET A 25 9.54 -2.32 -12.15
N ASN A 26 9.03 -2.74 -13.30
CA ASN A 26 7.68 -3.25 -13.38
C ASN A 26 7.53 -4.50 -12.50
N ARG A 27 6.74 -4.38 -11.43
CA ARG A 27 6.42 -5.47 -10.48
C ARG A 27 5.03 -6.09 -10.72
N VAL A 28 4.27 -5.60 -11.71
CA VAL A 28 2.91 -6.09 -12.00
C VAL A 28 2.87 -7.60 -12.25
N PRO A 29 3.76 -8.21 -13.05
CA PRO A 29 3.73 -9.66 -13.26
C PRO A 29 3.92 -10.48 -11.97
N GLN A 30 4.72 -9.96 -11.03
CA GLN A 30 4.96 -10.61 -9.73
C GLN A 30 3.71 -10.55 -8.85
N LYS A 31 3.02 -9.40 -8.86
CA LYS A 31 1.75 -9.23 -8.14
C LYS A 31 0.63 -10.05 -8.78
N GLN A 32 0.54 -10.11 -10.11
CA GLN A 32 -0.41 -10.97 -10.81
C GLN A 32 -0.23 -12.44 -10.41
N LYS A 33 1.02 -12.94 -10.40
CA LYS A 33 1.30 -14.31 -9.94
C LYS A 33 0.83 -14.55 -8.51
N MET A 34 1.11 -13.63 -7.58
CA MET A 34 0.69 -13.74 -6.18
C MET A 34 -0.85 -13.74 -6.02
N PHE A 35 -1.54 -12.81 -6.69
CA PHE A 35 -3.00 -12.68 -6.56
C PHE A 35 -3.79 -13.66 -7.43
N GLN A 36 -3.17 -14.33 -8.39
CA GLN A 36 -3.79 -15.36 -9.22
C GLN A 36 -3.42 -16.79 -8.81
N GLU A 37 -2.58 -16.97 -7.79
CA GLU A 37 -2.29 -18.29 -7.23
C GLU A 37 -3.60 -18.99 -6.79
N ASP A 38 -3.78 -20.24 -7.20
CA ASP A 38 -4.98 -21.03 -6.91
C ASP A 38 -4.86 -21.73 -5.55
N ASN A 39 -4.85 -20.93 -4.49
CA ASN A 39 -4.70 -21.37 -3.10
C ASN A 39 -6.02 -21.31 -2.31
N GLY A 40 -7.14 -21.02 -2.97
CA GLY A 40 -8.46 -20.90 -2.34
C GLY A 40 -8.62 -19.71 -1.38
N ILE A 41 -7.61 -18.84 -1.25
CA ILE A 41 -7.65 -17.69 -0.34
C ILE A 41 -8.56 -16.60 -0.94
N PRO A 42 -9.52 -16.04 -0.17
CA PRO A 42 -10.38 -14.97 -0.64
C PRO A 42 -9.56 -13.70 -0.92
N ILE A 43 -10.01 -12.89 -1.89
CA ILE A 43 -9.24 -11.75 -2.42
C ILE A 43 -8.81 -10.73 -1.35
N HIS A 44 -9.62 -10.51 -0.31
CA HIS A 44 -9.34 -9.56 0.77
C HIS A 44 -8.31 -10.05 1.81
N LEU A 45 -7.84 -11.30 1.70
CA LEU A 45 -6.75 -11.86 2.51
C LEU A 45 -5.55 -12.30 1.64
N LYS A 46 -5.64 -12.10 0.32
CA LYS A 46 -4.71 -12.68 -0.65
C LYS A 46 -3.34 -11.99 -0.64
N GLY A 47 -3.23 -10.81 -0.04
CA GLY A 47 -1.97 -10.12 0.28
C GLY A 47 -1.22 -10.72 1.48
N GLY A 48 -1.83 -11.65 2.22
CA GLY A 48 -1.19 -12.43 3.28
C GLY A 48 -1.39 -11.87 4.69
N ALA A 49 -0.34 -11.92 5.52
CA ALA A 49 -0.44 -11.62 6.95
C ALA A 49 -0.90 -10.19 7.25
N THR A 50 -0.48 -9.21 6.45
CA THR A 50 -0.89 -7.80 6.62
C THR A 50 -2.39 -7.64 6.46
N ASP A 51 -2.98 -8.28 5.44
CA ASP A 51 -4.42 -8.24 5.21
C ASP A 51 -5.18 -8.88 6.37
N ALA A 52 -4.68 -9.99 6.91
CA ALA A 52 -5.30 -10.66 8.04
C ALA A 52 -5.24 -9.80 9.33
N ILE A 53 -4.12 -9.14 9.60
CA ILE A 53 -3.99 -8.21 10.74
C ILE A 53 -4.94 -7.03 10.58
N LEU A 54 -5.00 -6.44 9.38
CA LEU A 54 -5.87 -5.32 9.09
C LEU A 54 -7.34 -5.72 9.30
N TYR A 55 -7.76 -6.84 8.70
CA TYR A 55 -9.12 -7.37 8.84
C TYR A 55 -9.50 -7.59 10.30
N ARG A 56 -8.66 -8.28 11.08
CA ARG A 56 -8.95 -8.59 12.49
C ARG A 56 -9.03 -7.32 13.33
N THR A 57 -8.13 -6.36 13.09
CA THR A 57 -8.15 -5.07 13.79
C THR A 57 -9.42 -4.30 13.48
N THR A 58 -9.82 -4.22 12.21
CA THR A 58 -11.07 -3.57 11.80
C THR A 58 -12.29 -4.25 12.40
N MET A 59 -12.31 -5.59 12.42
CA MET A 59 -13.39 -6.35 13.04
C MET A 59 -13.48 -6.08 14.54
N ALA A 60 -12.35 -6.08 15.25
CA ALA A 60 -12.32 -5.76 16.68
C ALA A 60 -12.84 -4.34 16.96
N LEU A 61 -12.38 -3.34 16.19
CA LEU A 61 -12.81 -1.95 16.34
C LEU A 61 -14.32 -1.80 16.09
N THR A 62 -14.86 -2.45 15.05
CA THR A 62 -16.29 -2.36 14.72
C THR A 62 -17.16 -3.04 15.76
N ILE A 63 -16.77 -4.20 16.30
CA ILE A 63 -17.48 -4.87 17.39
C ILE A 63 -17.48 -3.99 18.65
N MET A 64 -16.30 -3.47 19.04
CA MET A 64 -16.18 -2.59 20.21
C MET A 64 -17.01 -1.31 20.05
N GLY A 65 -16.91 -0.65 18.90
CA GLY A 65 -17.66 0.56 18.60
C GLY A 65 -19.16 0.33 18.60
N THR A 66 -19.63 -0.79 18.05
CA THR A 66 -21.05 -1.15 18.05
C THR A 66 -21.56 -1.37 19.47
N ALA A 67 -20.81 -2.12 20.29
CA ALA A 67 -21.16 -2.34 21.69
C ALA A 67 -21.23 -1.03 22.49
N TYR A 68 -20.27 -0.11 22.26
CA TYR A 68 -20.27 1.20 22.88
C TYR A 68 -21.47 2.06 22.47
N VAL A 69 -21.82 2.07 21.19
CA VAL A 69 -23.02 2.77 20.69
C VAL A 69 -24.29 2.20 21.32
N ILE A 70 -24.41 0.88 21.46
CA ILE A 70 -25.55 0.25 22.12
C ILE A 70 -25.62 0.68 23.60
N TYR A 71 -24.49 0.69 24.30
CA TYR A 71 -24.42 1.15 25.69
C TYR A 71 -24.90 2.61 25.83
N GLU A 72 -24.38 3.51 25.02
CA GLU A 72 -24.78 4.92 25.04
C GLU A 72 -26.25 5.10 24.63
N LEU A 73 -26.74 4.33 23.66
CA LEU A 73 -28.14 4.35 23.26
C LEU A 73 -29.06 3.96 24.42
N VAL A 74 -28.73 2.90 25.16
CA VAL A 74 -29.51 2.48 26.34
C VAL A 74 -29.46 3.55 27.44
N ASN A 75 -28.26 4.09 27.71
CA ASN A 75 -28.07 5.17 28.68
C ASN A 75 -28.85 6.45 28.32
N ALA A 76 -28.99 6.75 27.03
CA ALA A 76 -29.73 7.90 26.55
C ALA A 76 -31.25 7.65 26.49
N ALA A 77 -31.67 6.42 26.17
CA ALA A 77 -33.09 6.06 26.01
C ALA A 77 -33.83 5.88 27.34
N LEU A 78 -33.13 5.49 28.40
CA LEU A 78 -33.75 5.25 29.70
C LEU A 78 -33.72 6.50 30.60
N PRO A 79 -34.80 6.77 31.36
CA PRO A 79 -34.85 7.92 32.25
C PRO A 79 -33.81 7.78 33.37
N LYS A 80 -32.99 8.81 33.52
CA LYS A 80 -32.01 8.89 34.62
C LYS A 80 -32.74 9.37 35.87
N LYS A 81 -32.54 8.67 37.00
CA LYS A 81 -33.01 9.17 38.29
C LYS A 81 -32.30 10.50 38.58
N LYS A 82 -33.08 11.49 39.03
CA LYS A 82 -32.55 12.77 39.49
C LYS A 82 -31.79 12.61 40.80
#